data_AF-A0A2V8IT23-F1
#
_entry.id   AF-A0A2V8IT23-F1
#
_cell.length_a   1.000
_cell.length_b   1.000
_cell.length_c   1.000
_cell.angle_alpha   90.00
_cell.angle_beta   90.00
_cell.angle_gamma   90.00
#
_symmetry.space_group_name_H-M   'P 1'
#
loop_
_entity.id
_entity.type
_entity.pdbx_description
1 polymer ?
#
loop_
_entity_poly.entity_id
_entity_poly.type
_entity_poly.pdbx_seq_one_letter_code
_entity_poly.pdbx_strand_id
1 'polypeptide(L)'
;MSVDPLTHIPVAAGLAYNERIQRLPSRFTATLAAEPGNRFNLTAVMVLVNGEKVGYLPADLSHRYHEVVKTGTCECPGRRAPIATAESTGVELLLDLSGVPCAPQG
;
A
#
# COMPACT_ATOMS: atom_id res chain seq x y z
N MET A 1 -5.26 -15.33 -18.36
CA MET A 1 -6.01 -14.59 -17.32
C MET A 1 -5.32 -13.25 -17.15
N SER A 2 -5.94 -12.18 -17.65
CA SER A 2 -5.41 -10.82 -17.50
C SER A 2 -5.59 -10.42 -16.05
N VAL A 3 -4.49 -10.23 -15.32
CA VAL A 3 -4.54 -9.59 -14.01
C VAL A 3 -4.94 -8.15 -14.29
N ASP A 4 -6.12 -7.72 -13.85
CA ASP A 4 -6.50 -6.31 -13.96
C ASP A 4 -5.45 -5.51 -13.16
N PRO A 5 -4.65 -4.64 -13.80
CA PRO A 5 -3.54 -3.97 -13.13
C PRO A 5 -3.98 -3.04 -11.99
N LEU A 6 -5.29 -2.78 -11.84
CA LEU A 6 -5.88 -2.05 -10.71
C LEU A 6 -6.30 -2.93 -9.52
N THR A 7 -6.33 -4.26 -9.66
CA THR A 7 -6.74 -5.16 -8.57
C THR A 7 -5.61 -5.55 -7.61
N HIS A 8 -4.34 -5.30 -7.96
CA HIS A 8 -3.20 -5.66 -7.13
C HIS A 8 -2.14 -4.55 -7.19
N ILE A 9 -2.26 -3.58 -6.30
CA ILE A 9 -1.37 -2.43 -6.25
C ILE A 9 -0.05 -2.83 -5.55
N PRO A 10 1.10 -2.64 -6.21
CA PRO A 10 2.39 -2.87 -5.57
C PRO A 10 2.62 -1.81 -4.51
N VAL A 11 2.96 -2.26 -3.30
CA VAL A 11 3.44 -1.38 -2.24
C VAL A 11 4.95 -1.47 -2.24
N ALA A 12 5.59 -0.35 -2.56
CA ALA A 12 7.02 -0.19 -2.43
C ALA A 12 7.33 0.00 -0.94
N ALA A 13 7.83 -1.05 -0.32
CA ALA A 13 8.42 -0.97 0.99
C ALA A 13 9.90 -0.64 0.83
N GLY A 14 10.32 0.50 1.36
CA GLY A 14 11.75 0.80 1.47
C GLY A 14 12.42 -0.13 2.48
N LEU A 15 13.75 -0.25 2.39
CA LEU A 15 14.60 -1.11 3.25
C LEU A 15 14.31 -1.01 4.75
N ALA A 16 13.80 0.13 5.21
CA ALA A 16 13.40 0.39 6.59
C ALA A 16 12.25 -0.50 7.11
N TYR A 17 11.53 -1.21 6.23
CA TYR A 17 10.35 -2.00 6.59
C TYR A 17 10.54 -3.52 6.44
N ASN A 18 11.65 -3.97 5.86
CA ASN A 18 11.88 -5.38 5.49
C ASN A 18 11.71 -6.33 6.67
N GLU A 19 12.26 -6.01 7.85
CA GLU A 19 12.13 -6.88 9.03
C GLU A 19 10.67 -7.05 9.47
N ARG A 20 9.86 -5.99 9.38
CA ARG A 20 8.43 -6.07 9.71
C ARG A 20 7.69 -6.91 8.69
N ILE A 21 7.98 -6.69 7.41
CA ILE A 21 7.35 -7.41 6.29
C ILE A 21 7.68 -8.90 6.32
N GLN A 22 8.91 -9.26 6.66
CA GLN A 22 9.32 -10.67 6.78
C GLN A 22 8.54 -11.42 7.87
N ARG A 23 8.12 -10.72 8.93
CA ARG A 23 7.32 -11.27 10.03
C ARG A 23 5.82 -11.35 9.70
N LEU A 24 5.36 -10.71 8.63
CA LEU A 24 3.96 -10.76 8.24
C LEU A 24 3.57 -12.16 7.75
N PRO A 25 2.33 -12.60 8.02
CA PRO A 25 1.78 -13.78 7.38
C PRO A 25 1.72 -13.59 5.85
N SER A 26 1.58 -14.68 5.10
CA SER A 26 1.50 -14.63 3.63
C SER A 26 0.33 -13.77 3.13
N ARG A 27 -0.76 -13.67 3.89
CA ARG A 27 -1.92 -12.81 3.67
C ARG A 27 -2.26 -12.09 4.96
N PHE A 28 -2.69 -10.84 4.87
CA PHE A 28 -3.01 -9.98 6.01
C PHE A 28 -4.07 -8.94 5.63
N THR A 29 -4.62 -8.26 6.64
CA THR A 29 -5.39 -7.03 6.45
C THR A 29 -4.45 -5.84 6.63
N ALA A 30 -4.46 -4.92 5.67
CA ALA A 30 -3.75 -3.66 5.75
C ALA A 30 -4.72 -2.52 6.00
N THR A 31 -4.24 -1.46 6.63
CA THR A 31 -4.96 -0.20 6.83
C THR A 31 -4.25 0.91 6.07
N LEU A 32 -5.00 1.61 5.23
CA LEU A 32 -4.55 2.82 4.54
C LEU A 32 -4.88 4.05 5.38
N ALA A 33 -3.92 4.96 5.52
CA ALA A 33 -4.09 6.22 6.24
C ALA A 33 -3.28 7.34 5.58
N ALA A 34 -3.78 8.58 5.64
CA ALA A 34 -2.99 9.74 5.23
C ALA A 34 -1.81 9.98 6.17
N GLU A 35 -0.64 10.36 5.64
CA GLU A 35 0.50 10.82 6.42
C GLU A 35 0.74 12.33 6.20
N PRO A 36 -0.02 13.24 6.86
CA PRO A 36 0.03 14.68 6.60
C PRO A 36 1.39 15.32 6.95
N GLY A 37 2.21 14.65 7.76
CA GLY A 37 3.56 15.10 8.10
C GLY A 37 4.64 14.72 7.07
N ASN A 38 4.29 14.05 5.98
CA ASN A 38 5.24 13.62 4.98
C ASN A 38 5.79 14.82 4.18
N ARG A 39 7.09 15.11 4.35
CA ARG A 39 7.75 16.28 3.74
C ARG A 39 8.01 16.13 2.23
N PHE A 40 7.90 14.92 1.69
CA PHE A 40 8.22 14.61 0.30
C PHE A 40 6.97 14.51 -0.58
N ASN A 41 5.87 13.99 -0.02
CA ASN A 41 4.60 13.85 -0.72
C ASN A 41 3.45 14.26 0.21
N LEU A 42 2.87 15.43 -0.04
CA LEU A 42 1.75 15.97 0.76
C LEU A 42 0.48 15.10 0.69
N THR A 43 0.38 14.24 -0.32
CA THR A 43 -0.73 13.29 -0.50
C THR A 43 -0.37 11.86 -0.11
N ALA A 44 0.73 11.66 0.63
CA ALA A 44 1.20 10.33 0.99
C ALA A 44 0.12 9.51 1.71
N VAL A 45 -0.09 8.28 1.22
CA VAL A 45 -0.91 7.27 1.87
C VAL A 45 0.01 6.19 2.42
N MET A 46 0.11 6.13 3.73
CA MET A 46 0.87 5.07 4.41
C MET A 46 0.05 3.79 4.51
N VAL A 47 0.76 2.68 4.50
CA VAL A 47 0.21 1.33 4.68
C VAL A 47 0.61 0.85 6.07
N LEU A 48 -0.39 0.49 6.87
CA LEU A 48 -0.23 -0.04 8.21
C LEU A 48 -0.66 -1.52 8.25
N VAL A 49 0.02 -2.33 9.05
CA VAL A 49 -0.42 -3.68 9.40
C VAL A 49 -0.23 -3.84 10.91
N ASN A 50 -1.29 -4.26 11.62
CA ASN A 50 -1.30 -4.31 13.10
C ASN A 50 -0.86 -3.00 13.77
N GLY A 51 -1.18 -1.85 13.16
CA GLY A 51 -0.81 -0.53 13.65
C GLY A 51 0.63 -0.09 13.32
N GLU A 52 1.46 -0.94 12.71
CA GLU A 52 2.82 -0.60 12.31
C GLU A 52 2.89 -0.20 10.83
N LYS A 53 3.66 0.85 10.53
CA LYS A 53 3.92 1.28 9.15
C LYS A 53 4.84 0.29 8.43
N VAL A 54 4.37 -0.19 7.28
CA VAL A 54 5.09 -1.16 6.44
C VAL A 54 5.40 -0.61 5.03
N GLY A 55 4.95 0.60 4.71
CA GLY A 55 5.28 1.25 3.44
C GLY A 55 4.30 2.35 3.07
N TYR A 56 4.30 2.69 1.78
CA TYR A 56 3.43 3.68 1.18
C TYR A 56 2.80 3.14 -0.10
N LEU A 57 1.60 3.63 -0.44
CA LEU A 57 1.15 3.50 -1.82
C LEU A 57 2.11 4.24 -2.76
N PRO A 58 2.25 3.80 -4.03
CA PRO A 58 2.97 4.56 -5.04
C PRO A 58 2.46 6.00 -5.14
N ALA A 59 3.33 6.96 -5.43
CA ALA A 59 2.95 8.38 -5.49
C ALA A 59 1.83 8.65 -6.52
N ASP A 60 1.90 7.99 -7.68
CA ASP A 60 0.90 8.07 -8.76
C ASP A 60 -0.45 7.47 -8.39
N LEU A 61 -0.56 6.75 -7.27
CA LEU A 61 -1.83 6.25 -6.75
C LEU A 61 -2.24 6.97 -5.48
N SER A 62 -1.28 7.43 -4.67
CA SER A 62 -1.52 8.09 -3.39
C SER A 62 -2.51 9.24 -3.52
N HIS A 63 -2.39 10.08 -4.54
CA HIS A 63 -3.30 11.21 -4.74
C HIS A 63 -4.78 10.78 -4.93
N ARG A 64 -5.03 9.61 -5.54
CA ARG A 64 -6.40 9.09 -5.78
C ARG A 64 -7.09 8.65 -4.50
N TYR A 65 -6.31 8.11 -3.55
CA TYR A 65 -6.82 7.57 -2.30
C TYR A 65 -6.71 8.56 -1.14
N HIS A 66 -5.84 9.57 -1.24
CA HIS A 66 -5.57 10.52 -0.17
C HIS A 66 -6.83 11.17 0.38
N GLU A 67 -7.69 11.73 -0.47
CA GLU A 67 -8.91 12.41 -0.01
C GLU A 67 -9.86 11.47 0.74
N VAL A 68 -9.89 10.18 0.40
CA VAL A 68 -10.69 9.16 1.10
C VAL A 68 -10.13 8.87 2.49
N VAL A 69 -8.80 8.80 2.62
CA VAL A 69 -8.12 8.45 3.89
C VAL A 69 -7.64 9.67 4.69
N LYS A 70 -8.01 10.89 4.28
CA LYS A 70 -7.66 12.13 4.97
C LYS A 70 -8.51 12.36 6.22
N THR A 71 -9.75 11.87 6.20
CA THR A 71 -10.72 12.01 7.31
C THR A 71 -10.94 10.70 8.08
N GLY A 72 -10.27 9.62 7.68
CA GLY A 72 -10.44 8.30 8.26
C GLY A 72 -9.39 7.30 7.76
N THR A 73 -9.62 6.02 8.03
CA THR A 73 -8.77 4.94 7.50
C THR A 73 -9.61 3.97 6.70
N CYS A 74 -8.95 3.22 5.80
CA CYS A 74 -9.63 2.20 5.01
C CYS A 74 -8.86 0.88 5.08
N GLU A 75 -9.57 -0.21 5.34
CA GLU A 75 -8.97 -1.54 5.34
C GLU A 75 -9.00 -2.15 3.94
N CYS A 76 -7.95 -2.90 3.60
CA CYS A 76 -7.87 -3.65 2.36
C CYS A 76 -7.10 -4.97 2.55
N PRO A 77 -7.41 -6.01 1.77
CA PRO A 77 -6.63 -7.24 1.76
C PRO A 77 -5.20 -6.97 1.25
N GLY A 78 -4.22 -7.62 1.88
CA GLY A 78 -2.82 -7.58 1.47
C GLY A 78 -2.18 -8.96 1.46
N ARG A 79 -1.11 -9.11 0.67
CA ARG A 79 -0.26 -10.30 0.66
C ARG A 79 1.20 -9.94 0.44
N ARG A 80 2.09 -10.81 0.92
CA ARG A 80 3.51 -10.71 0.56
C ARG A 80 3.70 -11.02 -0.92
N ALA A 81 4.56 -10.26 -1.58
CA ALA A 81 4.99 -10.58 -2.93
C ALA A 81 5.85 -11.86 -2.92
N PRO A 82 5.87 -12.63 -4.03
CA PRO A 82 6.85 -13.69 -4.21
C PRO A 82 8.28 -13.16 -4.08
N ILE A 83 9.20 -13.95 -3.53
CA ILE A 83 10.61 -13.56 -3.34
C ILE A 83 11.24 -13.07 -4.65
N ALA A 84 11.02 -13.79 -5.75
CA ALA A 84 11.54 -13.41 -7.07
C ALA A 84 11.03 -12.03 -7.55
N THR A 85 9.82 -11.63 -7.16
CA THR A 85 9.27 -10.30 -7.48
C THR A 85 9.93 -9.22 -6.63
N ALA A 86 10.11 -9.50 -5.33
CA ALA A 86 10.80 -8.57 -4.42
C ALA A 86 12.25 -8.33 -4.86
N GLU A 87 12.98 -9.38 -5.23
CA GLU A 87 14.38 -9.28 -5.69
C GLU A 87 14.53 -8.51 -7.01
N SER A 88 13.56 -8.65 -7.93
CA SER A 88 13.65 -8.03 -9.27
C SER A 88 13.09 -6.62 -9.35
N THR A 89 12.12 -6.26 -8.49
CA THR A 89 11.38 -5.00 -8.59
C THR A 89 11.39 -4.17 -7.31
N GLY A 90 11.82 -4.73 -6.18
CA GLY A 90 11.71 -4.10 -4.86
C GLY A 90 10.27 -4.08 -4.30
N VAL A 91 9.31 -4.71 -4.98
CA VAL A 91 7.93 -4.83 -4.49
C VAL A 91 7.86 -5.97 -3.48
N GLU A 92 7.68 -5.64 -2.21
CA GLU A 92 7.59 -6.64 -1.14
C GLU A 92 6.14 -7.02 -0.80
N LEU A 93 5.17 -6.14 -1.09
CA LEU A 93 3.76 -6.32 -0.75
C LEU A 93 2.84 -6.00 -1.94
N LEU A 94 1.70 -6.68 -1.98
CA LEU A 94 0.61 -6.46 -2.93
C LEU A 94 -0.68 -6.21 -2.16
N LEU A 95 -1.38 -5.11 -2.46
CA LEU A 95 -2.67 -4.76 -1.87
C LEU A 95 -3.81 -4.88 -2.89
N ASP A 96 -4.96 -5.38 -2.44
CA ASP A 96 -6.19 -5.39 -3.23
C ASP A 96 -7.02 -4.14 -2.88
N LEU A 97 -7.00 -3.15 -3.76
CA LEU A 97 -7.73 -1.90 -3.57
C LEU A 97 -9.10 -1.89 -4.26
N SER A 98 -9.58 -3.02 -4.79
CA SER A 98 -10.84 -3.08 -5.55
C SER A 98 -12.07 -2.65 -4.75
N GLY A 99 -12.04 -2.84 -3.42
CA GLY A 99 -13.09 -2.41 -2.50
C GLY A 99 -12.82 -1.05 -1.83
N VAL A 100 -11.71 -0.39 -2.14
CA VAL A 100 -11.31 0.88 -1.51
C VAL A 100 -11.86 2.04 -2.33
N PRO A 101 -12.65 2.95 -1.75
CA PRO A 101 -13.10 4.14 -2.46
C PRO A 101 -11.91 4.99 -2.90
N CYS A 102 -11.99 5.59 -4.09
CA CYS A 102 -11.01 6.56 -4.58
C CYS A 102 -11.68 7.68 -5.38
N ALA A 103 -10.96 8.78 -5.57
CA ALA A 103 -11.41 9.88 -6.41
C ALA A 103 -11.60 9.44 -7.87
N PRO A 104 -12.61 9.97 -8.60
CA PRO A 104 -12.81 9.67 -10.02
C PRO A 104 -11.56 10.02 -10.84
N GLN A 105 -11.30 9.26 -11.91
CA GLN A 105 -10.28 9.63 -12.89
C GLN A 105 -10.80 10.87 -13.64
N GLY A 106 -10.19 12.02 -13.37
CA GLY A 106 -10.44 13.27 -14.11
C GLY A 106 -9.86 13.26 -15.51
#